data_AF-A0A349M7Z7-F1
#
_entry.id   AF-A0A349M7Z7-F1
#
_cell.length_a   1.000
_cell.length_b   1.000
_cell.length_c   1.000
_cell.angle_alpha   90.00
_cell.angle_beta   90.00
_cell.angle_gamma   90.00
#
_symmetry.space_group_name_H-M   'P 1'
#
loop_
_entity.id
_entity.type
_entity.pdbx_description
1 polymer ?
#
loop_
_entity_poly.entity_id
_entity_poly.type
_entity_poly.pdbx_seq_one_letter_code
_entity_poly.pdbx_strand_id
1 'polypeptide(L)'
;EKVPVWIADYVLMGYGSGAIMGVPAHDQRDFEFARKFNIPILEVIRAEDEAPSDPATWTEARKQPGLMVNSGPFDGTPADEAITKVTKYIEEQGVGKSMVTYRLRDWLISRQRYWGAPIPIVYCPKDG
;
A
#
# COMPACT_ATOMS: atom_id res chain seq x y z
N GLU A 1 9.62 -0.21 -16.94
CA GLU A 1 10.26 1.13 -16.82
C GLU A 1 10.91 1.28 -15.45
N LYS A 2 11.75 2.30 -15.24
CA LYS A 2 12.31 2.57 -13.91
C LYS A 2 11.32 3.39 -13.09
N VAL A 3 11.08 3.00 -11.84
CA VAL A 3 10.19 3.71 -10.90
C VAL A 3 11.05 4.46 -9.88
N PRO A 4 10.79 5.74 -9.60
CA PRO A 4 11.53 6.49 -8.59
C PRO A 4 11.18 6.05 -7.16
N VAL A 5 12.16 6.12 -6.26
CA VAL A 5 11.97 5.82 -4.83
C VAL A 5 11.97 7.13 -4.05
N TRP A 6 10.95 7.33 -3.22
CA TRP A 6 10.75 8.53 -2.42
C TRP A 6 10.69 8.20 -0.92
N ILE A 7 11.03 9.18 -0.09
CA ILE A 7 10.85 9.13 1.36
C ILE A 7 9.75 10.13 1.70
N ALA A 8 8.69 9.65 2.35
CA ALA A 8 7.54 10.47 2.72
C ALA A 8 7.12 10.18 4.17
N ASP A 9 6.67 11.22 4.86
CA ASP A 9 6.25 11.18 6.27
C ASP A 9 4.95 10.38 6.50
N TYR A 10 4.09 10.29 5.49
CA TYR A 10 2.86 9.50 5.57
C TYR A 10 3.08 7.98 5.51
N VAL A 11 4.31 7.52 5.21
CA VAL A 11 4.70 6.11 5.22
C VAL A 11 5.30 5.77 6.59
N LEU A 12 4.56 4.98 7.37
CA LEU A 12 4.94 4.64 8.74
C LEU A 12 5.86 3.42 8.79
N MET A 13 7.08 3.60 9.31
CA MET A 13 8.08 2.52 9.47
C MET A 13 7.57 1.32 10.29
N GLY A 14 6.69 1.56 11.27
CA GLY A 14 6.14 0.51 12.13
C GLY A 14 4.93 -0.23 11.55
N TYR A 15 4.54 0.03 10.29
CA TYR A 15 3.39 -0.60 9.65
C TYR A 15 3.78 -1.29 8.33
N GLY A 16 3.34 -2.54 8.17
CA GLY A 16 3.75 -3.36 7.02
C GLY A 16 5.26 -3.58 7.00
N SER A 17 5.90 -3.33 5.86
CA SER A 17 7.35 -3.40 5.70
C SER A 17 8.05 -2.04 5.91
N GLY A 18 7.32 -0.99 6.26
CA GLY A 18 7.84 0.38 6.27
C GLY A 18 8.01 0.99 4.87
N ALA A 19 7.54 0.31 3.82
CA ALA A 19 7.50 0.79 2.45
C ALA A 19 6.13 0.46 1.83
N ILE A 20 5.66 1.33 0.94
CA ILE A 20 4.43 1.12 0.17
C ILE A 20 4.72 1.33 -1.32
N MET A 21 3.95 0.65 -2.17
CA MET A 21 3.89 1.00 -3.59
C MET A 21 2.92 2.17 -3.76
N GLY A 22 3.37 3.26 -4.38
CA GLY A 22 2.52 4.40 -4.67
C GLY A 22 1.68 4.12 -5.92
N VAL A 23 0.35 4.18 -5.79
CA VAL A 23 -0.58 3.99 -6.94
C VAL A 23 -1.49 5.22 -7.05
N PRO A 24 -1.00 6.34 -7.61
CA PRO A 24 -1.70 7.63 -7.55
C PRO A 24 -3.09 7.62 -8.18
N ALA A 25 -3.33 6.84 -9.22
CA ALA A 25 -4.64 6.81 -9.88
C ALA A 25 -5.76 6.24 -8.97
N HIS A 26 -5.41 5.42 -7.97
CA HIS A 26 -6.37 4.63 -7.19
C HIS A 26 -6.20 4.76 -5.66
N ASP A 27 -5.17 5.45 -5.15
CA ASP A 27 -5.07 5.88 -3.74
C ASP A 27 -4.98 7.40 -3.65
N GLN A 28 -5.88 8.01 -2.87
CA GLN A 28 -5.99 9.45 -2.71
C GLN A 28 -4.74 10.11 -2.12
N ARG A 29 -4.06 9.45 -1.18
CA ARG A 29 -2.84 10.00 -0.56
C ARG A 29 -1.69 10.02 -1.57
N ASP A 30 -1.59 8.94 -2.35
CA ASP A 30 -0.59 8.84 -3.42
C ASP A 30 -0.91 9.82 -4.56
N PHE A 31 -2.20 10.07 -4.84
CA PHE A 31 -2.64 11.09 -5.80
C PHE A 31 -2.19 12.49 -5.40
N GLU A 32 -2.48 12.89 -4.16
CA GLU A 32 -2.09 14.20 -3.63
C GLU A 32 -0.57 14.36 -3.61
N PHE A 33 0.16 13.31 -3.22
CA PHE A 33 1.61 13.28 -3.27
C PHE A 33 2.13 13.43 -4.70
N ALA A 34 1.59 12.64 -5.65
CA ALA A 34 2.00 12.69 -7.04
C ALA A 34 1.70 14.04 -7.69
N ARG A 35 0.55 14.66 -7.39
CA ARG A 35 0.20 16.01 -7.85
C ARG A 35 1.16 17.06 -7.31
N LYS A 36 1.48 17.00 -6.01
CA LYS A 36 2.39 17.95 -5.37
C LYS A 36 3.82 17.88 -5.92
N PHE A 37 4.28 16.67 -6.26
CA PHE A 37 5.65 16.44 -6.70
C PHE A 37 5.78 16.17 -8.21
N ASN A 38 4.72 16.39 -8.99
CA ASN A 38 4.66 16.16 -10.44
C ASN A 38 5.11 14.75 -10.86
N ILE A 39 4.68 13.74 -10.10
CA ILE A 39 4.91 12.34 -10.42
C ILE A 39 3.83 11.89 -11.42
N PRO A 40 4.18 11.16 -12.49
CA PRO A 40 3.20 10.67 -13.46
C PRO A 40 2.10 9.83 -12.80
N ILE A 41 0.87 10.02 -13.27
CA ILE A 41 -0.31 9.28 -12.82
C ILE A 41 -0.75 8.39 -13.98
N LEU A 42 -0.82 7.07 -13.74
CA LEU A 42 -1.24 6.08 -14.73
C LEU A 42 -2.51 5.37 -14.26
N GLU A 43 -3.58 5.45 -15.06
CA GLU A 43 -4.80 4.70 -14.84
C GLU A 43 -4.57 3.22 -15.17
N VAL A 44 -4.86 2.34 -14.20
CA VAL A 44 -4.77 0.88 -14.37
C VAL A 44 -6.09 0.14 -14.12
N ILE A 45 -7.10 0.82 -13.58
CA ILE A 45 -8.47 0.31 -13.44
C ILE A 45 -9.44 1.34 -14.01
N ARG A 46 -10.33 0.91 -14.91
CA ARG A 46 -11.35 1.77 -15.50
C ARG A 46 -12.73 1.13 -15.38
N ALA A 47 -13.75 1.92 -15.06
CA ALA A 47 -15.14 1.46 -15.13
C ALA A 47 -15.52 1.12 -16.58
N GLU A 48 -16.36 0.09 -16.78
CA GLU A 48 -16.68 -0.41 -18.13
C GLU A 48 -17.40 0.62 -19.01
N ASP A 49 -18.17 1.50 -18.40
CA ASP A 49 -18.95 2.56 -19.05
C ASP A 49 -18.18 3.87 -19.23
N GLU A 50 -16.92 3.93 -18.77
CA GLU A 50 -16.12 5.14 -18.80
C GLU A 50 -15.15 5.15 -19.99
N ALA A 51 -15.10 6.28 -20.69
CA ALA A 51 -14.12 6.49 -21.75
C ALA A 51 -12.71 6.72 -21.18
N PRO A 52 -11.64 6.39 -21.93
CA PRO A 52 -10.28 6.78 -21.55
C PRO A 52 -10.20 8.29 -21.28
N SER A 53 -9.68 8.66 -20.11
CA SER A 53 -9.46 10.06 -19.74
C SER A 53 -8.02 10.26 -19.29
N ASP A 54 -7.51 11.49 -19.41
CA ASP A 54 -6.15 11.82 -18.98
C ASP A 54 -6.11 12.01 -17.45
N PRO A 55 -5.38 11.15 -16.71
CA PRO A 55 -5.28 11.27 -15.25
C PRO A 55 -4.68 12.58 -14.76
N ALA A 56 -3.95 13.32 -15.60
CA ALA A 56 -3.44 14.65 -15.27
C ALA A 56 -4.57 15.69 -15.07
N THR A 57 -5.75 15.43 -15.62
CA THR A 57 -6.93 16.31 -15.49
C THR A 57 -7.79 16.00 -14.27
N TRP A 58 -7.54 14.89 -13.58
CA TRP A 58 -8.36 14.46 -12.46
C TRP A 58 -8.19 15.38 -11.25
N THR A 59 -9.25 15.46 -10.45
CA THR A 59 -9.28 16.19 -9.17
C THR A 59 -9.01 15.28 -7.98
N GLU A 60 -9.29 13.99 -8.11
CA GLU A 60 -9.14 12.98 -7.06
C GLU A 60 -8.78 11.60 -7.63
N ALA A 61 -8.31 10.70 -6.77
CA ALA A 61 -8.08 9.31 -7.11
C ALA A 61 -9.39 8.56 -7.31
N ARG A 62 -9.42 7.64 -8.28
CA ARG A 62 -10.62 6.86 -8.61
C ARG A 62 -10.54 5.48 -7.98
N LYS A 63 -11.34 5.28 -6.92
CA LYS A 63 -11.54 3.99 -6.26
C LYS A 63 -12.84 3.36 -6.72
N GLN A 64 -12.85 2.86 -7.95
CA GLN A 64 -14.04 2.23 -8.52
C GLN A 64 -13.74 0.79 -8.95
N PRO A 65 -14.74 -0.11 -8.87
CA PRO A 65 -14.65 -1.39 -9.57
C PRO A 65 -14.60 -1.14 -11.08
N GLY A 66 -14.01 -2.09 -11.80
CA GLY A 66 -13.83 -1.95 -13.23
C GLY A 66 -12.95 -3.05 -13.80
N LEU A 67 -12.46 -2.82 -15.01
CA LEU A 67 -11.53 -3.70 -15.70
C LEU A 67 -10.11 -3.15 -15.58
N MET A 68 -9.14 -4.06 -15.52
CA MET A 68 -7.74 -3.71 -15.65
C MET A 68 -7.46 -3.16 -17.06
N VAL A 69 -6.75 -2.04 -17.11
CA VAL A 69 -6.27 -1.40 -18.34
C VAL A 69 -4.78 -1.05 -18.15
N ASN A 70 -4.03 -0.89 -19.24
CA ASN A 70 -2.60 -0.55 -19.20
C ASN A 70 -1.76 -1.49 -18.30
N SER A 71 -2.20 -2.74 -18.16
CA SER A 71 -1.70 -3.76 -17.24
C SER A 71 -1.16 -4.98 -17.98
N GLY A 72 -0.96 -4.88 -19.30
CA GLY A 72 -0.30 -5.90 -20.11
C GLY A 72 -1.11 -7.20 -20.18
N PRO A 73 -0.58 -8.34 -19.71
CA PRO A 73 -1.28 -9.62 -19.81
C PRO A 73 -2.57 -9.70 -18.95
N PHE A 74 -2.80 -8.73 -18.07
CA PHE A 74 -3.97 -8.68 -17.21
C PHE A 74 -5.10 -7.79 -17.75
N ASP A 75 -4.88 -7.11 -18.88
CA ASP A 75 -5.88 -6.22 -19.47
C ASP A 75 -7.22 -6.94 -19.72
N GLY A 76 -8.32 -6.29 -19.36
CA GLY A 76 -9.67 -6.83 -19.43
C GLY A 76 -10.06 -7.76 -18.26
N THR A 77 -9.18 -7.99 -17.30
CA THR A 77 -9.52 -8.72 -16.08
C THR A 77 -10.39 -7.85 -15.15
N PRO A 78 -11.52 -8.36 -14.64
CA PRO A 78 -12.28 -7.71 -13.59
C PRO A 78 -11.46 -7.43 -12.31
N ALA A 79 -11.65 -6.27 -11.70
CA ALA A 79 -10.86 -5.82 -10.54
C ALA A 79 -10.96 -6.73 -9.31
N ASP A 80 -12.07 -7.46 -9.15
CA ASP A 80 -12.28 -8.46 -8.10
C ASP A 80 -11.45 -9.74 -8.32
N GLU A 81 -11.27 -10.15 -9.58
CA GLU A 81 -10.39 -11.27 -9.95
C GLU A 81 -8.91 -10.88 -10.04
N ALA A 82 -8.63 -9.58 -10.27
CA ALA A 82 -7.30 -9.05 -10.52
C ALA A 82 -6.31 -9.40 -9.40
N ILE A 83 -6.71 -9.23 -8.14
CA ILE A 83 -5.85 -9.49 -6.98
C ILE A 83 -5.37 -10.94 -6.98
N THR A 84 -6.26 -11.89 -7.23
CA THR A 84 -5.94 -13.31 -7.24
C THR A 84 -5.00 -13.67 -8.40
N LYS A 85 -5.29 -13.18 -9.62
CA LYS A 85 -4.46 -13.47 -10.80
C LYS A 85 -3.05 -12.87 -10.68
N VAL A 86 -2.96 -11.61 -10.26
CA VAL A 86 -1.67 -10.92 -10.10
C VAL A 86 -0.85 -11.53 -8.96
N THR A 87 -1.49 -11.88 -7.84
CA THR A 87 -0.79 -12.53 -6.72
C THR A 87 -0.19 -13.87 -7.14
N LYS A 88 -0.95 -14.70 -7.85
CA LYS A 88 -0.46 -15.98 -8.38
C LYS A 88 0.72 -15.78 -9.34
N TYR A 89 0.62 -14.81 -10.24
CA TYR A 89 1.71 -14.48 -11.15
C TYR A 89 2.98 -14.05 -10.40
N ILE A 90 2.86 -13.18 -9.39
CA ILE A 90 4.00 -12.73 -8.56
C ILE A 90 4.66 -13.90 -7.84
N GLU A 91 3.87 -14.84 -7.31
CA GLU A 91 4.36 -16.06 -6.67
C GLU A 91 5.10 -16.98 -7.66
N GLU A 92 4.55 -17.18 -8.87
CA GLU A 92 5.18 -17.97 -9.94
C GLU A 92 6.51 -17.38 -10.41
N GLN A 93 6.63 -16.04 -10.42
CA GLN A 93 7.89 -15.35 -10.74
C GLN A 93 8.90 -15.35 -9.57
N GLY A 94 8.48 -15.75 -8.37
CA GLY A 94 9.35 -15.78 -7.19
C GLY A 94 9.77 -14.41 -6.65
N VAL A 95 9.08 -13.33 -7.02
CA VAL A 95 9.40 -11.95 -6.63
C VAL A 95 8.51 -11.42 -5.49
N GLY A 96 7.58 -12.24 -5.00
CA GLY A 96 6.72 -11.91 -3.88
C GLY A 96 5.86 -13.09 -3.46
N LYS A 97 5.05 -12.87 -2.42
CA LYS A 97 4.11 -13.86 -1.88
C LYS A 97 2.89 -13.18 -1.28
N SER A 98 1.77 -13.89 -1.25
CA SER A 98 0.59 -13.48 -0.50
C SER A 98 0.90 -13.37 1.00
N MET A 99 0.30 -12.37 1.66
CA MET A 99 0.43 -12.16 3.10
C MET A 99 -0.87 -11.59 3.65
N VAL A 100 -1.31 -12.12 4.79
CA VAL A 100 -2.45 -11.57 5.54
C VAL A 100 -1.91 -10.59 6.57
N THR A 101 -2.43 -9.37 6.56
CA THR A 101 -2.05 -8.30 7.50
C THR A 101 -3.24 -7.84 8.30
N TYR A 102 -3.00 -7.43 9.55
CA TYR A 102 -4.04 -6.90 10.44
C TYR A 102 -3.79 -5.43 10.74
N ARG A 103 -4.88 -4.66 10.85
CA ARG A 103 -4.82 -3.29 11.37
C ARG A 103 -4.56 -3.26 12.89
N LEU A 104 -4.77 -4.38 13.57
CA LEU A 104 -4.51 -4.55 15.00
C LEU A 104 -3.02 -4.34 15.30
N ARG A 105 -2.73 -3.68 16.43
CA ARG A 105 -1.38 -3.44 16.93
C ARG A 105 -1.19 -4.14 18.25
N ASP A 106 0.06 -4.41 18.59
CA ASP A 106 0.41 -4.92 19.91
C ASP A 106 -0.03 -3.97 21.02
N TRP A 107 -0.40 -4.57 22.15
CA TRP A 107 -0.85 -3.81 23.30
C TRP A 107 0.35 -3.30 24.10
N LEU A 108 0.61 -2.00 24.01
CA LEU A 108 1.56 -1.34 24.88
C LEU A 108 0.97 -1.24 26.29
N ILE A 109 1.39 -2.14 27.19
CA ILE A 109 0.95 -2.20 28.59
C ILE A 109 1.85 -1.44 29.56
N SER A 110 3.12 -1.23 29.21
CA SER A 110 4.09 -0.56 30.08
C SER A 110 3.77 0.93 30.26
N ARG A 111 3.94 1.45 31.48
CA ARG A 111 3.65 2.86 31.81
C ARG A 111 4.73 3.44 32.70
N GLN A 112 5.13 4.68 32.44
CA GLN A 112 6.07 5.44 33.28
C GLN A 112 5.30 6.15 34.42
N ARG A 113 4.64 5.36 35.27
CA ARG A 113 3.86 5.82 36.42
C ARG A 113 4.16 4.97 37.64
N TYR A 114 4.25 5.61 38.80
CA TYR A 114 4.50 4.92 40.06
C TYR A 114 3.30 4.07 40.51
N TRP A 115 2.08 4.59 40.36
CA TRP A 115 0.87 3.92 40.84
C TRP A 115 0.32 2.93 39.80
N GLY A 116 0.76 1.67 39.91
CA GLY A 116 0.32 0.56 39.07
C GLY A 116 0.96 -0.75 39.52
N ALA A 117 0.53 -1.88 38.94
CA ALA A 117 1.15 -3.17 39.21
C ALA A 117 2.59 -3.20 38.64
N PRO A 118 3.61 -3.59 39.43
CA PRO A 118 4.97 -3.75 38.91
C PRO A 118 5.04 -4.80 37.80
N ILE A 119 5.78 -4.53 36.73
CA ILE A 119 6.07 -5.50 35.67
C ILE A 119 7.13 -6.47 36.21
N PRO A 120 6.87 -7.79 36.27
CA PRO A 120 7.77 -8.76 36.91
C PRO A 120 8.92 -9.16 35.98
N ILE A 121 9.77 -8.20 35.61
CA ILE A 121 10.98 -8.38 34.79
C ILE A 121 12.18 -7.86 35.58
N VAL A 122 13.29 -8.60 35.51
CA VAL A 122 14.58 -8.21 36.07
C VAL A 122 15.56 -8.10 34.90
N TYR A 123 16.36 -7.03 34.88
CA TYR A 123 17.43 -6.85 33.89
C TYR A 123 18.78 -7.21 34.53
N CYS A 124 19.39 -8.32 34.10
CA CYS A 124 20.70 -8.76 34.57
C CYS A 124 21.80 -8.22 33.65
N PRO A 125 22.86 -7.54 34.16
CA PRO A 125 23.93 -7.01 33.30
C PRO A 125 24.71 -8.06 32.47
N LYS A 126 24.61 -9.35 32.82
CA LYS A 126 25.27 -10.45 32.08
C LYS A 126 24.33 -11.12 31.08
N ASP A 127 23.06 -11.29 31.45
CA ASP A 127 22.11 -12.17 30.75
C ASP A 127 21.04 -11.41 29.96
N GLY A 128 20.87 -10.11 30.24
CA GLY A 128 19.74 -9.31 29.78
C GLY A 128 18.75 -9.03 30.90
#